data_AF-A0A5B0QIC5-F1
#
_entry.id   AF-A0A5B0QIC5-F1
#
_cell.length_a   1.000
_cell.length_b   1.000
_cell.length_c   1.000
_cell.angle_alpha   90.00
_cell.angle_beta   90.00
_cell.angle_gamma   90.00
#
_symmetry.space_group_name_H-M   'P 1'
#
loop_
_entity.id
_entity.type
_entity.pdbx_description
1 polymer ?
#
loop_
_entity_poly.entity_id
_entity_poly.type
_entity_poly.pdbx_seq_one_letter_code
_entity_poly.pdbx_strand_id
1 'polypeptide(L)'
;MDNKLGYIPLSKDDPYYVKAVEHKRTAGFPSCKCSNCVVVSGQQLVENLRYLTKENFERAIDSTLDFPPPEADSNNAVLKKKQTRRAANAALGTENDQVILARFKANMITSFHQFYEAQMGCSARFSASSLFHDEHANTLVENLDEIQSATDLYHLIGGEFICGQLEFLYDLIGRFKEKDLYQEHLDNQKRL
;
A
#
# COMPACT_ATOMS: atom_id res chain seq x y z
N MET A 1 24.87 -7.62 -12.07
CA MET A 1 24.55 -7.46 -13.50
C MET A 1 25.27 -6.20 -13.96
N ASP A 2 26.12 -6.30 -14.98
CA ASP A 2 26.88 -5.15 -15.49
C ASP A 2 25.94 -4.30 -16.35
N ASN A 3 25.74 -3.03 -15.99
CA ASN A 3 24.78 -2.14 -16.67
C ASN A 3 25.33 -1.54 -17.98
N LYS A 4 26.52 -1.97 -18.43
CA LYS A 4 27.18 -1.49 -19.64
C LYS A 4 26.42 -1.72 -20.94
N LEU A 5 25.49 -2.66 -20.98
CA LEU A 5 24.74 -3.00 -22.20
C LEU A 5 23.51 -2.12 -22.42
N GLY A 6 23.05 -1.40 -21.38
CA GLY A 6 21.87 -0.55 -21.45
C GLY A 6 20.53 -1.31 -21.58
N TYR A 7 20.54 -2.64 -21.54
CA TYR A 7 19.33 -3.46 -21.51
C TYR A 7 19.55 -4.76 -20.71
N ILE A 8 18.45 -5.37 -20.26
CA ILE A 8 18.45 -6.66 -19.56
C ILE A 8 18.13 -7.76 -20.59
N PRO A 9 19.03 -8.74 -20.81
CA PRO A 9 18.74 -9.88 -21.68
C PRO A 9 17.52 -10.67 -21.20
N LEU A 10 16.55 -10.87 -22.09
CA LEU A 10 15.30 -11.60 -21.80
C LEU A 10 15.31 -13.05 -22.30
N SER A 11 16.35 -13.46 -23.03
CA SER A 11 16.52 -14.83 -23.54
C SER A 11 17.87 -15.42 -23.10
N LYS A 12 17.90 -16.74 -22.94
CA LYS A 12 19.14 -17.51 -22.69
C LYS A 12 20.05 -17.58 -23.93
N ASP A 13 19.48 -17.31 -25.11
CA ASP A 13 20.21 -17.30 -26.38
C ASP A 13 20.83 -15.93 -26.68
N ASP A 14 20.58 -14.92 -25.84
CA ASP A 14 21.19 -13.61 -26.00
C ASP A 14 22.73 -13.71 -25.88
N PRO A 15 23.50 -13.18 -26.84
CA PRO A 15 24.94 -13.35 -26.89
C PRO A 15 25.65 -12.77 -25.67
N TYR A 16 25.10 -11.74 -25.03
CA TYR A 16 25.65 -11.16 -23.81
C TYR A 16 25.27 -11.96 -22.57
N TYR A 17 24.10 -12.59 -22.54
CA TYR A 17 23.78 -13.58 -21.51
C TYR A 17 24.76 -14.76 -21.54
N VAL A 18 25.01 -15.32 -22.74
CA VAL A 18 25.97 -16.43 -22.94
C VAL A 18 27.36 -16.04 -22.45
N LYS A 19 27.87 -14.86 -22.85
CA LYS A 19 29.17 -14.35 -22.38
C LYS A 19 29.23 -14.17 -20.86
N ALA A 20 28.16 -13.68 -20.24
CA ALA A 20 28.11 -13.49 -18.79
C ALA A 20 28.11 -14.83 -18.04
N VAL A 21 27.44 -15.86 -18.57
CA VAL A 21 27.46 -17.21 -18.02
C VAL A 21 28.86 -17.82 -18.12
N GLU A 22 29.51 -17.69 -19.28
CA GLU A 22 30.88 -18.18 -19.48
C GLU A 22 31.88 -17.47 -18.56
N HIS A 23 31.79 -16.15 -18.42
CA HIS A 23 32.62 -15.39 -17.49
C HIS A 23 32.45 -15.89 -16.06
N LYS A 24 31.22 -16.11 -15.59
CA LYS A 24 30.96 -16.68 -14.25
C LYS A 24 31.62 -18.04 -14.07
N ARG A 25 31.58 -18.90 -15.10
CA ARG A 25 32.20 -20.23 -15.08
C ARG A 25 33.72 -20.14 -14.98
N THR A 26 34.35 -19.32 -15.83
CA THR A 26 35.81 -19.16 -15.87
C THR A 26 36.37 -18.51 -14.61
N ALA A 27 35.64 -17.57 -14.03
CA ALA A 27 36.01 -16.90 -12.79
C ALA A 27 35.64 -17.68 -11.51
N GLY A 28 35.08 -18.90 -11.65
CA GLY A 28 34.82 -19.78 -10.51
C GLY A 28 33.70 -19.31 -9.57
N PHE A 29 32.71 -18.55 -10.09
CA PHE A 29 31.58 -18.11 -9.29
C PHE A 29 30.73 -19.30 -8.83
N PRO A 30 30.16 -19.25 -7.61
CA PRO A 30 29.22 -20.28 -7.16
C PRO A 30 27.98 -20.32 -8.07
N SER A 31 27.32 -21.48 -8.11
CA SER A 31 26.09 -21.64 -8.88
C SER A 31 25.02 -20.65 -8.41
N CYS A 32 24.33 -20.04 -9.37
CA CYS A 32 23.30 -19.05 -9.07
C CYS A 32 22.05 -19.73 -8.53
N LYS A 33 21.58 -19.31 -7.35
CA LYS A 33 20.36 -19.82 -6.70
C LYS A 33 19.13 -18.91 -6.86
N CYS A 34 19.18 -17.91 -7.76
CA CYS A 34 18.04 -17.01 -7.95
C CYS A 34 16.84 -17.75 -8.58
N SER A 35 15.64 -17.16 -8.45
CA SER A 35 14.39 -17.70 -8.99
C SER A 35 14.41 -17.97 -10.51
N ASN A 36 15.25 -17.26 -11.26
CA ASN A 36 15.40 -17.48 -12.71
C ASN A 36 16.35 -18.65 -13.05
N CYS A 37 17.30 -18.97 -12.16
CA CYS A 37 18.26 -20.06 -12.34
C CYS A 37 17.78 -21.37 -11.71
N VAL A 38 17.03 -21.30 -10.60
CA VAL A 38 16.49 -22.44 -9.86
C VAL A 38 14.99 -22.22 -9.67
N VAL A 39 14.23 -22.44 -10.75
CA VAL A 39 12.80 -22.11 -10.82
C VAL A 39 11.98 -22.87 -9.78
N VAL A 40 12.22 -24.17 -9.62
CA VAL A 40 11.45 -25.03 -8.69
C VAL A 40 11.61 -24.56 -7.25
N SER A 41 12.85 -24.38 -6.79
CA SER A 41 13.12 -23.89 -5.43
C SER A 41 12.57 -22.48 -5.21
N GLY A 42 12.65 -21.61 -6.23
CA GLY A 42 12.05 -20.27 -6.19
C GLY A 42 10.53 -20.31 -6.02
N GLN A 43 9.84 -21.20 -6.74
CA GLN A 43 8.39 -21.39 -6.60
C GLN A 43 8.02 -21.92 -5.21
N GLN A 44 8.72 -22.96 -4.74
CA GLN A 44 8.51 -23.50 -3.40
C GLN A 44 8.69 -22.44 -2.31
N LEU A 45 9.71 -21.59 -2.43
CA LEU A 45 9.92 -20.49 -1.49
C LEU A 45 8.75 -19.49 -1.51
N VAL A 46 8.26 -19.11 -2.69
CA VAL A 46 7.13 -18.17 -2.85
C VAL A 46 5.84 -18.72 -2.23
N GLU A 47 5.53 -19.98 -2.49
CA GLU A 47 4.32 -20.65 -1.97
C GLU A 47 4.32 -20.75 -0.43
N ASN A 48 5.53 -20.81 0.15
CA ASN A 48 5.76 -21.05 1.56
C ASN A 48 6.31 -19.83 2.33
N LEU A 49 6.30 -18.61 1.74
CA LEU A 49 6.79 -17.39 2.40
C LEU A 49 6.16 -17.16 3.79
N ARG A 50 4.91 -17.60 3.96
CA ARG A 50 4.16 -17.51 5.24
C ARG A 50 4.84 -18.22 6.41
N TYR A 51 5.69 -19.21 6.12
CA TYR A 51 6.39 -20.02 7.10
C TYR A 51 7.78 -19.49 7.43
N LEU A 52 8.20 -18.40 6.80
CA LEU A 52 9.50 -17.82 7.03
C LEU A 52 9.54 -17.04 8.34
N THR A 53 10.57 -17.31 9.12
CA THR A 53 10.95 -16.60 10.33
C THR A 53 12.39 -16.11 10.19
N LYS A 54 12.83 -15.23 11.10
CA LYS A 54 14.21 -14.73 11.08
C LYS A 54 15.22 -15.88 11.23
N GLU A 55 14.84 -16.94 11.94
CA GLU A 55 15.68 -18.08 12.28
C GLU A 55 15.75 -19.14 11.17
N ASN A 56 14.79 -19.16 10.23
CA ASN A 56 14.76 -20.14 9.14
C ASN A 56 15.01 -19.55 7.74
N PHE A 57 15.10 -18.23 7.62
CA PHE A 57 15.25 -17.51 6.36
C PHE A 57 16.45 -17.98 5.53
N GLU A 58 17.64 -18.08 6.14
CA GLU A 58 18.85 -18.51 5.42
C GLU A 58 18.70 -19.92 4.85
N ARG A 59 18.18 -20.86 5.66
CA ARG A 59 17.95 -22.24 5.22
C ARG A 59 16.92 -22.33 4.09
N ALA A 60 15.89 -21.49 4.13
CA ALA A 60 14.88 -21.41 3.10
C ALA A 60 15.44 -20.87 1.77
N ILE A 61 16.25 -19.81 1.82
CA ILE A 61 16.95 -19.26 0.64
C ILE A 61 17.92 -20.30 0.06
N ASP A 62 18.60 -21.05 0.91
CA ASP A 62 19.52 -22.10 0.48
C ASP A 62 18.83 -23.39 0.01
N SER A 63 17.49 -23.45 0.03
CA SER A 63 16.70 -24.62 -0.34
C SER A 63 17.03 -25.86 0.49
N THR A 64 17.41 -25.64 1.76
CA THR A 64 17.73 -26.69 2.75
C THR A 64 16.66 -26.83 3.82
N LEU A 65 15.59 -26.03 3.72
CA LEU A 65 14.43 -26.08 4.60
C LEU A 65 13.33 -26.90 3.93
N ASP A 66 12.90 -27.96 4.60
CA ASP A 66 11.69 -28.70 4.21
C ASP A 66 10.46 -27.96 4.73
N PHE A 67 9.64 -27.46 3.81
CA PHE A 67 8.36 -26.87 4.14
C PHE A 67 7.34 -27.95 4.50
N PRO A 68 6.41 -27.67 5.44
CA PRO A 68 5.35 -28.61 5.76
C PRO A 68 4.51 -28.93 4.52
N PRO A 69 4.02 -30.19 4.38
CA PRO A 69 3.19 -30.57 3.25
C PRO A 69 1.89 -29.75 3.25
N PRO A 70 1.31 -29.46 2.06
CA PRO A 70 0.10 -28.64 1.93
C PRO A 70 -1.10 -29.12 2.78
N GLU A 71 -1.12 -30.40 3.12
CA GLU A 71 -2.20 -31.05 3.87
C GLU A 71 -2.07 -30.92 5.40
N ALA A 72 -0.91 -30.49 5.91
CA ALA A 72 -0.72 -30.21 7.33
C ALA A 72 -1.44 -28.91 7.79
N ASP A 73 -1.90 -28.09 6.84
CA ASP A 73 -2.65 -26.86 7.08
C ASP A 73 -4.17 -27.11 7.20
N SER A 74 -4.59 -27.70 8.32
CA SER A 74 -5.99 -27.60 8.75
C SER A 74 -6.39 -26.17 9.13
N ASN A 75 -5.41 -25.29 9.31
CA ASN A 75 -5.60 -23.87 9.57
C ASN A 75 -5.43 -23.06 8.28
N ASN A 76 -6.28 -23.35 7.31
CA ASN A 76 -6.62 -22.46 6.19
C ASN A 76 -7.30 -21.17 6.68
N ALA A 77 -6.80 -20.56 7.75
CA ALA A 77 -6.75 -19.13 7.82
C ALA A 77 -5.75 -18.69 6.74
N VAL A 78 -6.21 -18.74 5.47
CA VAL A 78 -6.01 -17.60 4.57
C VAL A 78 -6.10 -16.42 5.52
N LEU A 79 -4.99 -15.72 5.73
CA LEU A 79 -5.00 -14.41 6.35
C LEU A 79 -5.98 -13.68 5.44
N LYS A 80 -7.27 -13.72 5.80
CA LYS A 80 -8.30 -12.93 5.17
C LYS A 80 -7.65 -11.59 5.28
N LYS A 81 -7.24 -11.01 4.14
CA LYS A 81 -6.87 -9.61 4.04
C LYS A 81 -7.82 -8.97 5.03
N LYS A 82 -7.30 -8.42 6.14
CA LYS A 82 -8.17 -7.78 7.12
C LYS A 82 -8.92 -6.81 6.24
N GLN A 83 -10.15 -7.16 5.88
CA GLN A 83 -11.03 -6.23 5.23
C GLN A 83 -11.11 -5.23 6.35
N THR A 84 -10.47 -4.07 6.14
CA THR A 84 -10.78 -2.87 6.89
C THR A 84 -12.28 -2.94 7.00
N ARG A 85 -12.77 -3.09 8.24
CA ARG A 85 -14.20 -3.26 8.47
C ARG A 85 -14.79 -2.09 7.69
N ARG A 86 -15.51 -2.37 6.60
CA ARG A 86 -16.34 -1.35 6.01
C ARG A 86 -17.31 -1.09 7.14
N ALA A 87 -17.11 0.02 7.85
CA ALA A 87 -18.08 0.51 8.79
C ALA A 87 -19.37 0.57 8.00
N ALA A 88 -20.26 -0.37 8.28
CA ALA A 88 -21.54 -0.41 7.65
C ALA A 88 -22.29 0.79 8.21
N ASN A 89 -22.41 1.81 7.38
CA ASN A 89 -23.33 2.94 7.50
C ASN A 89 -22.94 4.01 8.53
N ALA A 90 -22.13 4.98 8.07
CA ALA A 90 -22.26 6.38 8.45
C ALA A 90 -22.55 7.24 7.20
N ALA A 91 -23.25 6.67 6.20
CA ALA A 91 -23.80 7.48 5.15
C ALA A 91 -24.86 8.37 5.79
N LEU A 92 -24.55 9.67 5.90
CA LEU A 92 -25.52 10.64 6.34
C LEU A 92 -26.82 10.44 5.52
N GLY A 93 -27.92 10.19 6.23
CA GLY A 93 -29.09 9.52 5.68
C GLY A 93 -29.99 10.38 4.78
N THR A 94 -29.68 11.67 4.60
CA THR A 94 -30.50 12.59 3.78
C THR A 94 -29.79 13.01 2.50
N GLU A 95 -30.55 13.31 1.44
CA GLU A 95 -29.99 13.82 0.16
C GLU A 95 -29.14 15.09 0.37
N ASN A 96 -29.52 15.92 1.33
CA ASN A 96 -28.82 17.15 1.66
C ASN A 96 -27.42 16.87 2.25
N ASP A 97 -27.31 15.81 3.03
CA ASP A 97 -26.05 15.39 3.61
C ASP A 97 -25.07 14.84 2.58
N GLN A 98 -25.57 14.11 1.57
CA GLN A 98 -24.74 13.65 0.45
C GLN A 98 -24.14 14.82 -0.33
N VAL A 99 -24.90 15.91 -0.51
CA VAL A 99 -24.41 17.13 -1.15
C VAL A 99 -23.31 17.79 -0.30
N ILE A 100 -23.48 17.83 1.02
CA ILE A 100 -22.47 18.38 1.95
C ILE A 100 -21.19 17.56 1.88
N LEU A 101 -21.28 16.23 1.91
CA LEU A 101 -20.13 15.34 1.80
C LEU A 101 -19.43 15.45 0.46
N ALA A 102 -20.17 15.51 -0.65
CA ALA A 102 -19.59 15.67 -1.98
C ALA A 102 -18.80 16.98 -2.08
N ARG A 103 -19.34 18.08 -1.52
CA ARG A 103 -18.64 19.37 -1.44
C ARG A 103 -17.39 19.29 -0.57
N PHE A 104 -17.48 18.62 0.57
CA PHE A 104 -16.34 18.46 1.45
C PHE A 104 -15.23 17.62 0.80
N LYS A 105 -15.59 16.53 0.11
CA LYS A 105 -14.66 15.71 -0.66
C LYS A 105 -13.93 16.52 -1.72
N ALA A 106 -14.66 17.32 -2.50
CA ALA A 106 -14.07 18.17 -3.53
C ALA A 106 -13.14 19.23 -2.92
N ASN A 107 -13.53 19.83 -1.79
CA ASN A 107 -12.68 20.76 -1.05
C ASN A 107 -11.41 20.07 -0.53
N MET A 108 -11.52 18.86 0.01
CA MET A 108 -10.41 18.09 0.54
C MET A 108 -9.36 17.76 -0.52
N ILE A 109 -9.79 17.28 -1.68
CA ILE A 109 -8.89 16.99 -2.81
C ILE A 109 -8.21 18.29 -3.27
N THR A 110 -8.98 19.35 -3.50
CA THR A 110 -8.45 20.64 -3.98
C THR A 110 -7.44 21.24 -3.01
N SER A 111 -7.76 21.23 -1.71
CA SER A 111 -6.89 21.79 -0.68
C SER A 111 -5.63 20.95 -0.48
N PHE A 112 -5.71 19.61 -0.58
CA PHE A 112 -4.52 18.77 -0.56
C PHE A 112 -3.62 19.03 -1.79
N HIS A 113 -4.20 19.18 -2.98
CA HIS A 113 -3.43 19.51 -4.18
C HIS A 113 -2.68 20.83 -4.02
N GLN A 114 -3.34 21.86 -3.50
CA GLN A 114 -2.69 23.15 -3.21
C GLN A 114 -1.57 23.02 -2.17
N PHE A 115 -1.80 22.27 -1.09
CA PHE A 115 -0.80 21.99 -0.06
C PHE A 115 0.44 21.31 -0.65
N TYR A 116 0.24 20.27 -1.46
CA TYR A 116 1.32 19.50 -2.06
C TYR A 116 2.15 20.33 -3.04
N GLU A 117 1.49 21.04 -3.97
CA GLU A 117 2.18 21.85 -4.98
C GLU A 117 2.95 23.01 -4.33
N ALA A 118 2.43 23.58 -3.24
CA ALA A 118 3.14 24.61 -2.47
C ALA A 118 4.41 24.05 -1.79
N GLN A 119 4.38 22.80 -1.35
CA GLN A 119 5.50 22.17 -0.64
C GLN A 119 6.57 21.61 -1.59
N MET A 120 6.18 21.02 -2.72
CA MET A 120 7.09 20.33 -3.63
C MET A 120 7.53 21.17 -4.83
N GLY A 121 6.79 22.23 -5.18
CA GLY A 121 7.05 23.07 -6.35
C GLY A 121 7.20 22.26 -7.64
N CYS A 122 8.03 22.74 -8.58
CA CYS A 122 8.22 22.11 -9.89
C CYS A 122 9.11 20.84 -9.88
N SER A 123 9.57 20.36 -8.71
CA SER A 123 10.55 19.27 -8.62
C SER A 123 9.96 17.93 -8.17
N ALA A 124 8.64 17.86 -8.03
CA ALA A 124 7.95 16.65 -7.63
C ALA A 124 8.05 15.53 -8.69
N ARG A 125 8.36 14.30 -8.25
CA ARG A 125 8.32 13.10 -9.11
C ARG A 125 6.89 12.69 -9.45
N PHE A 126 5.96 12.94 -8.55
CA PHE A 126 4.54 12.59 -8.67
C PHE A 126 3.69 13.86 -8.56
N SER A 127 2.57 13.91 -9.28
CA SER A 127 1.58 14.96 -9.12
C SER A 127 0.75 14.75 -7.85
N ALA A 128 0.17 15.82 -7.31
CA ALA A 128 -0.74 15.71 -6.18
C ALA A 128 -1.91 14.73 -6.45
N SER A 129 -2.43 14.73 -7.68
CA SER A 129 -3.50 13.83 -8.12
C SER A 129 -3.12 12.35 -8.11
N SER A 130 -1.83 12.03 -8.24
CA SER A 130 -1.33 10.66 -8.15
C SER A 130 -1.20 10.18 -6.70
N LEU A 131 -1.12 11.11 -5.74
CA LEU A 131 -0.89 10.83 -4.33
C LEU A 131 -2.17 10.86 -3.49
N PHE A 132 -3.15 11.69 -3.90
CA PHE A 132 -4.43 11.79 -3.23
C PHE A 132 -5.55 12.01 -4.25
N HIS A 133 -6.35 10.95 -4.41
CA HIS A 133 -7.44 10.83 -5.35
C HIS A 133 -8.76 10.50 -4.63
N ASP A 134 -9.83 10.39 -5.42
CA ASP A 134 -11.20 10.19 -4.93
C ASP A 134 -11.37 9.04 -3.95
N GLU A 135 -10.63 7.94 -4.14
CA GLU A 135 -10.70 6.77 -3.24
C GLU A 135 -10.22 7.10 -1.82
N HIS A 136 -9.15 7.87 -1.69
CA HIS A 136 -8.64 8.31 -0.39
C HIS A 136 -9.64 9.24 0.29
N ALA A 137 -10.15 10.23 -0.45
CA ALA A 137 -11.14 11.16 0.08
C ALA A 137 -12.46 10.47 0.47
N ASN A 138 -12.92 9.48 -0.31
CA ASN A 138 -14.07 8.65 0.05
C ASN A 138 -13.83 7.89 1.35
N THR A 139 -12.66 7.24 1.47
CA THR A 139 -12.31 6.48 2.67
C THR A 139 -12.33 7.37 3.92
N LEU A 140 -11.80 8.60 3.83
CA LEU A 140 -11.85 9.54 4.94
C LEU A 140 -13.28 9.99 5.28
N VAL A 141 -14.09 10.30 4.26
CA VAL A 141 -15.48 10.71 4.45
C VAL A 141 -16.34 9.60 5.08
N GLU A 142 -16.17 8.36 4.63
CA GLU A 142 -16.90 7.20 5.14
C GLU A 142 -16.59 6.86 6.61
N ASN A 143 -15.45 7.34 7.12
CA ASN A 143 -14.97 7.04 8.48
C ASN A 143 -14.80 8.32 9.32
N LEU A 144 -15.51 9.40 8.97
CA LEU A 144 -15.39 10.68 9.68
C LEU A 144 -15.60 10.57 11.19
N ASP A 145 -16.58 9.77 11.61
CA ASP A 145 -16.92 9.59 13.02
C ASP A 145 -15.83 8.83 13.80
N GLU A 146 -15.08 7.96 13.11
CA GLU A 146 -13.99 7.16 13.70
C GLU A 146 -12.68 7.93 13.80
N ILE A 147 -12.49 9.00 13.02
CA ILE A 147 -11.25 9.80 13.02
C ILE A 147 -11.24 10.75 14.23
N GLN A 148 -10.48 10.38 15.26
CA GLN A 148 -10.30 11.17 16.49
C GLN A 148 -8.86 11.65 16.68
N SER A 149 -7.93 11.15 15.87
CA SER A 149 -6.51 11.49 15.93
C SER A 149 -5.81 11.36 14.58
N ALA A 150 -4.61 11.95 14.47
CA ALA A 150 -3.73 11.75 13.32
C ALA A 150 -3.28 10.29 13.15
N THR A 151 -3.26 9.51 14.24
CA THR A 151 -2.94 8.07 14.20
C THR A 151 -4.05 7.27 13.51
N ASP A 152 -5.32 7.66 13.69
CA ASP A 152 -6.44 7.02 12.99
C ASP A 152 -6.35 7.27 11.48
N LEU A 153 -5.98 8.49 11.08
CA LEU A 153 -5.71 8.83 9.67
C LEU A 153 -4.59 8.00 9.06
N TYR A 154 -3.49 7.83 9.81
CA TYR A 154 -2.38 6.98 9.40
C TYR A 154 -2.83 5.54 9.14
N HIS A 155 -3.63 4.97 10.04
CA HIS A 155 -4.13 3.60 9.89
C HIS A 155 -5.18 3.45 8.79
N LEU A 156 -5.96 4.50 8.53
CA LEU A 156 -7.06 4.48 7.57
C LEU A 156 -6.59 4.62 6.13
N ILE A 157 -5.68 5.57 5.85
CA ILE A 157 -5.10 5.76 4.52
C ILE A 157 -3.99 4.71 4.29
N GLY A 158 -3.13 4.51 5.29
CA GLY A 158 -1.92 3.71 5.18
C GLY A 158 -0.90 4.30 4.18
N GLY A 159 0.21 3.59 3.98
CA GLY A 159 1.23 3.97 3.01
C GLY A 159 2.23 5.02 3.51
N GLU A 160 2.97 5.58 2.56
CA GLU A 160 3.93 6.66 2.82
C GLU A 160 3.23 8.02 2.79
N PHE A 161 3.63 8.91 3.70
CA PHE A 161 3.06 10.24 3.84
C PHE A 161 4.12 11.29 3.59
N ILE A 162 3.69 12.43 3.07
CA ILE A 162 4.53 13.62 2.98
C ILE A 162 4.53 14.33 4.33
N CYS A 163 5.64 14.96 4.69
CA CYS A 163 5.74 15.74 5.92
C CYS A 163 4.62 16.78 6.01
N GLY A 164 3.83 16.76 7.10
CA GLY A 164 2.71 17.68 7.31
C GLY A 164 1.37 17.22 6.72
N GLN A 165 1.34 16.13 5.95
CA GLN A 165 0.10 15.65 5.32
C GLN A 165 -0.96 15.22 6.35
N LEU A 166 -0.56 14.50 7.40
CA LEU A 166 -1.50 14.00 8.41
C LEU A 166 -2.09 15.14 9.22
N GLU A 167 -1.26 16.09 9.64
CA GLU A 167 -1.67 17.30 10.36
C GLU A 167 -2.60 18.14 9.50
N PHE A 168 -2.25 18.35 8.23
CA PHE A 168 -3.08 19.10 7.29
C PHE A 168 -4.48 18.47 7.09
N LEU A 169 -4.54 17.16 6.86
CA LEU A 169 -5.80 16.45 6.67
C LEU A 169 -6.62 16.43 7.96
N TYR A 170 -5.97 16.26 9.11
CA TYR A 170 -6.63 16.29 10.41
C TYR A 170 -7.27 17.65 10.70
N ASP A 171 -6.53 18.74 10.48
CA ASP A 171 -7.04 20.12 10.64
C ASP A 171 -8.18 20.43 9.67
N LEU A 172 -8.11 19.90 8.45
CA LEU A 172 -9.17 20.07 7.46
C LEU A 172 -10.46 19.34 7.89
N ILE A 173 -10.33 18.12 8.43
CA ILE A 173 -11.45 17.36 8.98
C ILE A 173 -12.01 18.04 10.22
N GLY A 174 -11.16 18.51 11.15
CA GLY A 174 -11.59 19.24 12.33
C GLY A 174 -12.44 20.46 11.99
N ARG A 175 -11.96 21.30 11.05
CA ARG A 175 -12.72 22.47 10.55
C ARG A 175 -14.03 22.11 9.86
N PHE A 176 -14.12 20.92 9.26
CA PHE A 176 -15.39 20.44 8.71
C PHE A 176 -16.35 20.00 9.81
N LYS A 177 -15.84 19.27 10.80
CA LYS A 177 -16.62 18.80 11.95
C LYS A 177 -17.20 19.96 12.76
N GLU A 178 -16.49 21.08 12.86
CA GLU A 178 -16.97 22.29 13.56
C GLU A 178 -18.14 23.00 12.87
N LYS A 179 -18.46 22.70 11.61
CA LYS A 179 -19.55 23.38 10.89
C LYS A 179 -20.92 22.93 11.39
N ASP A 180 -21.83 23.89 11.49
CA ASP A 180 -23.21 23.71 11.98
C ASP A 180 -23.93 22.51 11.35
N LEU A 181 -23.74 22.29 10.04
CA LEU A 181 -24.40 21.20 9.32
C LEU A 181 -23.91 19.80 9.74
N TYR A 182 -22.63 19.64 10.08
CA TYR A 182 -22.12 18.37 10.59
C TYR A 182 -22.51 18.17 12.06
N GLN A 183 -22.56 19.26 12.85
CA GLN A 183 -23.06 19.21 14.23
C GLN A 183 -24.55 18.83 14.28
N GLU A 184 -25.37 19.40 13.39
CA GLU A 184 -26.78 19.03 13.23
C GLU A 184 -26.93 17.54 12.88
N HIS A 185 -26.06 17.02 12.01
CA HIS A 185 -26.02 15.59 11.72
C HIS A 185 -25.73 14.74 12.97
N LEU A 186 -24.71 15.09 13.75
CA LEU A 186 -24.37 14.38 15.00
C LEU A 186 -25.53 14.40 16.00
N ASP A 187 -26.22 15.52 16.12
CA ASP A 187 -27.36 15.65 17.03
C ASP A 187 -28.59 14.87 16.54
N ASN A 188 -28.80 14.78 15.23
CA ASN A 188 -29.83 13.92 14.65
C ASN A 188 -29.53 12.43 14.89
N GLN A 189 -28.26 12.01 14.83
CA GLN A 189 -27.87 10.63 15.16
C GLN A 189 -28.12 10.26 16.63
N LYS A 190 -27.87 11.18 17.57
CA LYS A 190 -28.11 10.93 19.02
C LYS A 190 -29.60 10.80 19.39
N ARG A 191 -30.50 11.22 18.51
CA ARG A 191 -31.96 11.21 18.74
C ARG A 191 -32.64 9.93 18.24
N LEU A 192 -31.90 9.04 17.57
CA LEU A 192 -32.32 7.72 17.11
C LEU A 192 -31.91 6.65 18.12
#